data_AF-A0A1V5Q1M5-F1
#
_entry.id   AF-A0A1V5Q1M5-F1
#
_cell.length_a   1.000
_cell.length_b   1.000
_cell.length_c   1.000
_cell.angle_alpha   90.00
_cell.angle_beta   90.00
_cell.angle_gamma   90.00
#
_symmetry.space_group_name_H-M   'P 1'
#
loop_
_entity.id
_entity.type
_entity.pdbx_description
1 polymer ?
#
loop_
_entity_poly.entity_id
_entity_poly.type
_entity_poly.pdbx_seq_one_letter_code
_entity_poly.pdbx_strand_id
1 'polypeptide(L)'
;MADIEVHCGSCGSAFLVSESMAGLVATCPTCERQISVPIPEGARGGERPKLQIKRETTLTGGKRCPNCDGTIPDGAVICVQCGYDMRTGRTVSSRGMGAQAAKPLFALLGVVILGGIVWTVLRLRSDSGVIGDAPPAVPVAQPAAPAAVQEPAGTTAVAEATASIESVVPAVSAVAETNEVEQGPSLAEIQEKLTQALNARYPMFTPGSAVVLRRVNGLVHRGTLVALGPESVTVHTEEGDVEVAYDVLDRQTRMLCDAAFRQKYVEHRSKQAVPSAETF
;
A
#
# COMPACT_ATOMS: atom_id res chain seq x y z
N MET A 1 -55.16 -9.66 15.55
CA MET A 1 -53.79 -9.69 14.98
C MET A 1 -53.98 -9.63 13.48
N ALA A 2 -53.28 -8.74 12.77
CA ALA A 2 -53.34 -8.70 11.32
C ALA A 2 -52.21 -9.59 10.77
N ASP A 3 -52.54 -10.41 9.79
CA ASP A 3 -51.57 -11.23 9.06
C ASP A 3 -51.33 -10.59 7.68
N ILE A 4 -50.08 -10.63 7.22
CA ILE A 4 -49.65 -10.07 5.94
C ILE A 4 -49.46 -11.24 4.97
N GLU A 5 -50.11 -11.19 3.81
CA GLU A 5 -49.87 -12.14 2.73
C GLU A 5 -48.58 -11.78 1.98
N VAL A 6 -47.66 -12.74 1.89
CA VAL A 6 -46.35 -12.57 1.22
C VAL A 6 -46.20 -13.65 0.16
N HIS A 7 -45.88 -13.23 -1.07
CA HIS A 7 -45.57 -14.15 -2.17
C HIS A 7 -44.06 -14.42 -2.25
N CYS A 8 -43.67 -15.69 -2.32
CA CYS A 8 -42.28 -16.06 -2.56
C CYS A 8 -41.88 -15.77 -4.01
N GLY A 9 -40.98 -14.82 -4.22
CA GLY A 9 -40.41 -14.53 -5.56
C GLY A 9 -39.57 -15.65 -6.18
N SER A 10 -39.41 -16.80 -5.53
CA SER A 10 -38.68 -17.98 -6.03
C SER A 10 -39.56 -19.16 -6.45
N CYS A 11 -40.64 -19.45 -5.72
CA CYS A 11 -41.54 -20.57 -6.01
C CYS A 11 -43.00 -20.15 -6.22
N GLY A 12 -43.33 -18.86 -6.05
CA GLY A 12 -44.67 -18.31 -6.28
C GLY A 12 -45.69 -18.56 -5.18
N SER A 13 -45.39 -19.37 -4.15
CA SER A 13 -46.35 -19.65 -3.09
C SER A 13 -46.64 -18.41 -2.24
N ALA A 14 -47.92 -18.20 -1.94
CA ALA A 14 -48.39 -17.23 -0.95
C ALA A 14 -48.36 -17.88 0.44
N PHE A 15 -47.94 -17.12 1.45
CA PHE A 15 -48.06 -17.53 2.85
C PHE A 15 -48.31 -16.31 3.75
N LEU A 16 -48.99 -16.56 4.86
CA LEU A 16 -49.33 -15.54 5.85
C LEU A 16 -48.20 -15.42 6.87
N VAL A 17 -47.81 -14.18 7.17
CA VAL A 17 -46.80 -13.85 8.18
C VAL A 17 -47.36 -12.82 9.14
N SER A 18 -47.10 -12.98 10.43
CA SER A 18 -47.55 -12.03 11.45
C SER A 18 -46.97 -10.63 11.22
N GLU A 19 -47.74 -9.58 11.47
CA GLU A 19 -47.32 -8.18 11.32
C GLU A 19 -46.00 -7.82 12.05
N SER A 20 -45.69 -8.52 13.15
CA SER A 20 -44.41 -8.40 13.87
C SER A 20 -43.16 -8.75 13.04
N MET A 21 -43.30 -9.45 11.93
CA MET A 21 -42.23 -9.81 11.00
C MET A 21 -42.09 -8.83 9.83
N ALA A 22 -42.91 -7.76 9.77
CA ALA A 22 -42.85 -6.75 8.72
C ALA A 22 -41.47 -6.06 8.67
N GLY A 23 -40.80 -6.12 7.52
CA GLY A 23 -39.45 -5.58 7.34
C GLY A 23 -38.32 -6.48 7.84
N LEU A 24 -38.65 -7.65 8.42
CA LEU A 24 -37.69 -8.70 8.72
C LEU A 24 -37.58 -9.70 7.54
N VAL A 25 -36.67 -10.65 7.69
CA VAL A 25 -36.44 -11.74 6.75
C VAL A 25 -37.12 -12.99 7.28
N ALA A 26 -38.03 -13.56 6.48
CA ALA A 26 -38.77 -14.79 6.80
C ALA A 26 -38.40 -15.91 5.82
N THR A 27 -38.44 -17.15 6.31
CA THR A 27 -38.14 -18.34 5.50
C THR A 27 -39.41 -18.86 4.82
N CYS A 28 -39.35 -19.12 3.51
CA CYS A 28 -40.47 -19.70 2.77
C CYS A 28 -40.76 -21.15 3.24
N PRO A 29 -41.99 -21.50 3.63
CA PRO A 29 -42.33 -22.87 4.04
C PRO A 29 -42.33 -23.89 2.89
N THR A 30 -42.32 -23.43 1.63
CA THR A 30 -42.37 -24.30 0.43
C THR A 30 -41.01 -24.61 -0.17
N CYS A 31 -40.04 -23.68 -0.06
CA CYS A 31 -38.74 -23.81 -0.72
C CYS A 31 -37.55 -23.36 0.14
N GLU A 32 -37.76 -23.12 1.43
CA GLU A 32 -36.75 -22.78 2.45
C GLU A 32 -35.89 -21.53 2.16
N ARG A 33 -36.25 -20.72 1.16
CA ARG A 33 -35.51 -19.51 0.80
C ARG A 33 -35.86 -18.32 1.69
N GLN A 34 -34.80 -17.54 1.90
CA GLN A 34 -34.73 -16.16 2.36
C GLN A 34 -35.72 -15.18 1.68
N ILE A 35 -36.76 -14.62 2.32
CA ILE A 35 -37.62 -13.57 1.71
C ILE A 35 -37.72 -12.37 2.65
N SER A 36 -37.58 -11.15 2.11
CA SER A 36 -37.87 -9.91 2.85
C SER A 36 -39.38 -9.64 2.87
N VAL A 37 -39.96 -9.53 4.07
CA VAL A 37 -41.39 -9.23 4.24
C VAL A 37 -41.61 -7.72 4.01
N PRO A 38 -42.45 -7.31 3.04
CA PRO A 38 -42.71 -5.90 2.80
C PRO A 38 -43.41 -5.25 4.00
N ILE A 39 -42.97 -4.05 4.39
CA ILE A 39 -43.64 -3.27 5.45
C ILE A 39 -44.89 -2.61 4.84
N PRO A 40 -46.12 -2.96 5.28
CA PRO A 40 -47.33 -2.35 4.77
C PRO A 40 -47.36 -0.86 5.10
N GLU A 41 -47.91 -0.04 4.20
CA GLU A 41 -47.73 1.41 4.26
C GLU A 41 -48.33 2.06 5.53
N GLY A 42 -49.34 1.43 6.13
CA GLY A 42 -49.92 1.84 7.42
C GLY A 42 -49.04 1.57 8.66
N ALA A 43 -48.23 0.50 8.66
CA ALA A 43 -47.42 0.11 9.83
C ALA A 43 -46.23 1.05 10.09
N ARG A 44 -45.93 1.98 9.17
CA ARG A 44 -44.89 3.01 9.34
C ARG A 44 -45.34 4.20 10.19
N GLY A 45 -46.60 4.21 10.65
CA GLY A 45 -47.24 5.31 11.39
C GLY A 45 -46.85 5.45 12.87
N GLY A 46 -46.06 4.53 13.44
CA GLY A 46 -45.51 4.72 14.78
C GLY A 46 -44.59 5.95 14.81
N GLU A 47 -44.89 6.91 15.70
CA GLU A 47 -44.18 8.19 15.82
C GLU A 47 -42.71 7.98 16.22
N ARG A 48 -41.86 7.69 15.23
CA ARG A 48 -40.41 7.72 15.39
C ARG A 48 -40.06 9.15 15.84
N PRO A 49 -39.40 9.34 17.00
CA PRO A 49 -39.05 10.67 17.46
C PRO A 49 -38.30 11.36 16.34
N LYS A 50 -38.88 12.45 15.84
CA LYS A 50 -38.45 13.11 14.61
C LYS A 50 -37.09 13.74 14.89
N LEU A 51 -36.03 12.97 14.69
CA LEU A 51 -34.66 13.45 14.65
C LEU A 51 -34.58 14.42 13.47
N GLN A 52 -34.88 15.68 13.76
CA GLN A 52 -34.76 16.79 12.84
C GLN A 52 -33.26 17.00 12.62
N ILE A 53 -32.67 16.17 11.75
CA ILE A 53 -31.49 16.57 11.00
C ILE A 53 -31.94 17.84 10.27
N LYS A 54 -31.52 18.98 10.82
CA LYS A 54 -31.78 20.31 10.29
C LYS A 54 -31.04 20.43 8.96
N ARG A 55 -31.59 19.80 7.91
CA ARG A 55 -31.19 20.05 6.53
C ARG A 55 -31.46 21.52 6.27
N GLU A 56 -30.38 22.28 6.18
CA GLU A 56 -30.38 23.67 5.74
C GLU A 56 -30.72 23.69 4.25
N THR A 57 -32.02 23.51 4.00
CA THR A 57 -32.62 23.33 2.68
C THR A 57 -32.85 24.69 2.05
N THR A 58 -31.78 25.48 1.83
CA THR A 58 -31.74 26.56 0.82
C THR A 58 -30.28 26.91 0.45
N LEU A 59 -29.49 25.92 -0.01
CA LEU A 59 -28.17 26.18 -0.62
C LEU A 59 -28.25 26.48 -2.14
N THR A 60 -29.40 26.99 -2.59
CA THR A 60 -29.69 27.35 -3.98
C THR A 60 -29.15 28.73 -4.39
N GLY A 61 -28.41 29.41 -3.50
CA GLY A 61 -27.90 30.78 -3.68
C GLY A 61 -26.42 30.90 -4.06
N GLY A 62 -25.72 29.78 -4.26
CA GLY A 62 -24.26 29.77 -4.43
C GLY A 62 -23.73 30.63 -5.58
N LYS A 63 -22.78 31.53 -5.26
CA LYS A 63 -22.02 32.35 -6.22
C LYS A 63 -21.31 31.50 -7.30
N ARG A 64 -21.20 32.05 -8.51
CA ARG A 64 -20.46 31.43 -9.63
C ARG A 64 -18.95 31.58 -9.44
N CYS A 65 -18.19 30.54 -9.83
CA CYS A 65 -16.73 30.62 -9.88
C CYS A 65 -16.27 31.50 -11.06
N PRO A 66 -15.46 32.56 -10.85
CA PRO A 66 -15.00 33.42 -11.94
C PRO A 66 -14.00 32.73 -12.90
N ASN A 67 -13.54 31.51 -12.59
CA ASN A 67 -12.57 30.76 -13.39
C ASN A 67 -13.18 29.56 -14.15
N CYS A 68 -14.30 28.98 -13.69
CA CYS A 68 -14.91 27.82 -14.34
C CYS A 68 -16.45 27.80 -14.34
N ASP A 69 -17.09 28.89 -13.90
CA ASP A 69 -18.55 29.02 -13.75
C ASP A 69 -19.27 27.97 -12.88
N GLY A 70 -18.53 27.07 -12.23
CA GLY A 70 -19.09 26.13 -11.25
C GLY A 70 -19.75 26.87 -10.08
N THR A 71 -20.93 26.41 -9.66
CA THR A 71 -21.63 26.94 -8.48
C THR A 71 -20.82 26.62 -7.23
N ILE A 72 -20.52 27.65 -6.44
CA ILE A 72 -19.77 27.54 -5.18
C ILE A 72 -20.74 27.81 -4.02
N PRO A 73 -20.84 26.94 -3.00
CA PRO A 73 -21.69 27.18 -1.83
C PRO A 73 -21.27 28.45 -1.09
N ASP A 74 -22.24 29.12 -0.47
CA ASP A 74 -21.98 30.35 0.27
C ASP A 74 -21.02 30.12 1.45
N GLY A 75 -20.18 31.12 1.72
CA GLY A 75 -19.09 31.02 2.69
C GLY A 75 -17.86 30.22 2.22
N ALA A 76 -17.94 29.39 1.17
CA ALA A 76 -16.74 28.72 0.66
C ALA A 76 -15.77 29.74 0.04
N VAL A 77 -14.48 29.49 0.26
CA VAL A 77 -13.35 30.33 -0.15
C VAL A 77 -12.70 29.82 -1.44
N ILE A 78 -12.71 28.50 -1.65
CA ILE A 78 -12.07 27.84 -2.79
C ILE A 78 -13.13 27.08 -3.60
N CYS A 79 -13.07 27.18 -4.93
CA CYS A 79 -13.92 26.41 -5.82
C CYS A 79 -13.51 24.94 -5.84
N VAL A 80 -14.42 24.03 -5.46
CA VAL A 80 -14.17 22.58 -5.46
C VAL A 80 -13.98 21.96 -6.86
N GLN A 81 -14.43 22.65 -7.92
CA GLN A 81 -14.32 22.15 -9.30
C GLN A 81 -12.96 22.45 -9.95
N CYS A 82 -12.37 23.63 -9.69
CA CYS A 82 -11.14 24.07 -10.37
C CYS A 82 -10.01 24.55 -9.44
N GLY A 83 -10.21 24.54 -8.12
CA GLY A 83 -9.21 25.03 -7.16
C GLY A 83 -9.03 26.56 -7.16
N TYR A 84 -9.95 27.35 -7.72
CA TYR A 84 -9.86 28.81 -7.66
C TYR A 84 -10.13 29.35 -6.25
N ASP A 85 -9.15 30.01 -5.64
CA ASP A 85 -9.27 30.69 -4.35
C ASP A 85 -9.73 32.14 -4.55
N MET A 86 -10.94 32.44 -4.07
CA MET A 86 -11.58 33.75 -4.18
C MET A 86 -11.00 34.81 -3.23
N ARG A 87 -10.17 34.44 -2.23
CA ARG A 87 -9.45 35.42 -1.40
C ARG A 87 -8.18 35.93 -2.07
N THR A 88 -7.47 35.07 -2.79
CA THR A 88 -6.19 35.43 -3.44
C THR A 88 -6.33 35.73 -4.94
N GLY A 89 -7.49 35.44 -5.53
CA GLY A 89 -7.74 35.65 -6.96
C GLY A 89 -6.96 34.69 -7.88
N ARG A 90 -6.41 33.61 -7.32
CA ARG A 90 -5.53 32.66 -8.00
C ARG A 90 -6.09 31.25 -7.87
N THR A 91 -5.83 30.41 -8.86
CA THR A 91 -5.97 28.97 -8.65
C THR A 91 -4.91 28.52 -7.66
N VAL A 92 -5.32 27.87 -6.56
CA VAL A 92 -4.50 26.82 -6.00
C VAL A 92 -4.53 25.67 -6.99
N SER A 93 -3.71 25.80 -8.03
CA SER A 93 -3.26 24.64 -8.77
C SER A 93 -2.77 23.66 -7.70
N SER A 94 -3.41 22.49 -7.65
CA SER A 94 -2.83 21.38 -6.94
C SER A 94 -1.41 21.30 -7.44
N ARG A 95 -0.44 21.44 -6.53
CA ARG A 95 0.97 21.43 -6.88
C ARG A 95 1.29 19.99 -7.26
N GLY A 96 0.97 19.65 -8.51
CA GLY A 96 1.38 18.42 -9.16
C GLY A 96 2.88 18.39 -9.02
N MET A 97 3.34 17.51 -8.13
CA MET A 97 4.72 17.49 -7.68
C MET A 97 5.61 17.31 -8.91
N GLY A 98 6.53 18.24 -9.13
CA GLY A 98 6.82 18.72 -10.48
C GLY A 98 7.50 17.69 -11.40
N ALA A 99 6.86 17.39 -12.54
CA ALA A 99 7.49 16.71 -13.68
C ALA A 99 8.11 17.69 -14.71
N GLN A 100 7.88 19.00 -14.58
CA GLN A 100 8.26 20.00 -15.60
C GLN A 100 9.42 20.93 -15.21
N ALA A 101 9.80 21.03 -13.93
CA ALA A 101 10.86 21.94 -13.48
C ALA A 101 12.29 21.35 -13.57
N ALA A 102 12.45 20.03 -13.73
CA ALA A 102 13.75 19.36 -13.69
C ALA A 102 14.48 19.30 -15.06
N LYS A 103 13.79 19.57 -16.17
CA LYS A 103 14.35 19.41 -17.53
C LYS A 103 15.63 20.22 -17.83
N PRO A 104 15.82 21.48 -17.39
CA PRO A 104 17.07 22.20 -17.68
C PRO A 104 18.28 21.67 -16.90
N LEU A 105 18.06 21.10 -15.70
CA LEU A 105 19.15 20.61 -14.85
C LEU A 105 19.77 19.31 -15.41
N PHE A 106 18.92 18.38 -15.85
CA PHE A 106 19.37 17.14 -16.50
C PHE A 106 20.02 17.39 -17.87
N ALA A 107 19.56 18.41 -18.63
CA ALA A 107 20.22 18.81 -19.86
C ALA A 107 21.65 19.33 -19.61
N LEU A 108 21.83 20.20 -18.61
CA LEU A 108 23.17 20.67 -18.21
C LEU A 108 24.07 19.53 -17.70
N LEU A 109 23.54 18.63 -16.86
CA LEU A 109 24.29 17.47 -16.36
C LEU A 109 24.73 16.57 -17.52
N GLY A 110 23.85 16.30 -18.49
CA GLY A 110 24.17 15.52 -19.69
C GLY A 110 25.29 16.14 -20.53
N VAL A 111 25.28 17.46 -20.72
CA VAL A 111 26.36 18.17 -21.43
C VAL A 111 27.69 18.09 -20.67
N VAL A 112 27.68 18.21 -19.34
CA VAL A 112 28.90 18.08 -18.52
C VAL A 112 29.47 16.66 -18.57
N ILE A 113 28.62 15.62 -18.49
CA ILE A 113 29.04 14.22 -18.59
C ILE A 113 29.61 13.93 -19.99
N LEU A 114 28.93 14.33 -21.07
CA LEU A 114 29.44 14.16 -22.44
C LEU A 114 30.78 14.89 -22.65
N GLY A 115 30.90 16.13 -22.17
CA GLY A 115 32.15 16.88 -22.20
C GLY A 115 33.28 16.19 -21.43
N GLY A 116 32.96 15.64 -20.25
CA GLY A 116 33.90 14.86 -19.43
C GLY A 116 34.36 13.57 -20.10
N ILE A 117 33.46 12.82 -20.75
CA ILE A 117 33.79 11.61 -21.51
C ILE A 117 34.71 11.96 -22.69
N VAL A 118 34.37 12.97 -23.49
CA VAL A 118 35.18 13.42 -24.63
C VAL A 118 36.58 13.87 -24.17
N TRP A 119 36.67 14.65 -23.09
CA TRP A 119 37.95 15.07 -22.52
C TRP A 119 38.78 13.90 -22.01
N THR A 120 38.16 12.91 -21.36
CA THR A 120 38.84 11.72 -20.82
C THR A 120 39.38 10.83 -21.94
N VAL A 121 38.59 10.61 -23.01
CA VAL A 121 39.02 9.87 -24.21
C VAL A 121 40.17 10.58 -24.92
N LEU A 122 40.14 11.92 -25.02
CA LEU A 122 41.25 12.70 -25.57
C LEU A 122 42.52 12.53 -24.74
N ARG A 123 42.42 12.55 -23.40
CA ARG A 123 43.57 12.38 -22.49
C ARG A 123 44.19 10.99 -22.59
N LEU A 124 43.38 9.93 -22.54
CA LEU A 124 43.83 8.54 -22.73
C LEU A 124 44.56 8.34 -24.06
N ARG A 125 44.13 9.05 -25.11
CA ARG A 125 44.78 9.03 -26.42
C ARG A 125 46.11 9.79 -26.47
N SER A 126 46.34 10.76 -25.58
CA SER A 126 47.64 11.42 -25.39
C SER A 126 48.64 10.55 -24.63
N ASP A 127 48.19 9.79 -23.62
CA ASP A 127 49.06 8.95 -22.77
C ASP A 127 49.43 7.60 -23.43
N SER A 128 48.86 7.28 -24.60
CA SER A 128 49.14 6.05 -25.38
C SER A 128 50.56 6.00 -26.02
N GLY A 129 51.45 6.92 -25.65
CA GLY A 129 52.78 7.11 -26.26
C GLY A 129 53.93 6.32 -25.62
N VAL A 130 53.70 5.54 -24.57
CA VAL A 130 54.75 4.80 -23.85
C VAL A 130 54.51 3.29 -23.90
N ILE A 131 55.09 2.65 -24.92
CA ILE A 131 55.32 1.20 -24.92
C ILE A 131 56.51 0.95 -23.99
N GLY A 132 56.26 0.38 -22.81
CA GLY A 132 57.29 0.13 -21.79
C GLY A 132 57.11 -1.22 -21.11
N ASP A 133 57.89 -2.18 -21.59
CA ASP A 133 58.31 -3.47 -21.00
C ASP A 133 57.29 -4.42 -20.32
N ALA A 134 57.33 -5.67 -20.78
CA ALA A 134 56.60 -6.77 -20.18
C ALA A 134 57.27 -7.25 -18.88
N PRO A 135 56.53 -7.40 -17.76
CA PRO A 135 57.07 -7.98 -16.54
C PRO A 135 57.30 -9.50 -16.71
N PRO A 136 58.41 -10.06 -16.19
CA PRO A 136 58.70 -11.48 -16.28
C PRO A 136 57.78 -12.32 -15.38
N ALA A 137 57.47 -13.54 -15.83
CA ALA A 137 56.61 -14.47 -15.11
C ALA A 137 57.23 -14.93 -13.78
N VAL A 138 56.42 -14.92 -12.71
CA VAL A 138 56.77 -15.46 -11.39
C VAL A 138 56.10 -16.83 -11.24
N PRO A 139 56.82 -17.89 -10.80
CA PRO A 139 56.30 -19.25 -10.76
C PRO A 139 55.29 -19.49 -9.63
N VAL A 140 54.35 -20.40 -9.88
CA VAL A 140 53.33 -20.86 -8.93
C VAL A 140 53.97 -21.70 -7.82
N ALA A 141 53.73 -21.33 -6.56
CA ALA A 141 54.15 -22.11 -5.38
C ALA A 141 52.96 -22.84 -4.76
N GLN A 142 53.02 -24.18 -4.72
CA GLN A 142 52.09 -25.02 -3.95
C GLN A 142 52.38 -24.93 -2.45
N PRO A 143 51.38 -24.73 -1.59
CA PRO A 143 51.47 -25.06 -0.17
C PRO A 143 51.03 -26.51 0.08
N ALA A 144 51.87 -27.28 0.76
CA ALA A 144 51.56 -28.64 1.18
C ALA A 144 50.78 -28.69 2.50
N ALA A 145 50.00 -29.75 2.69
CA ALA A 145 49.61 -30.27 4.01
C ALA A 145 50.71 -31.23 4.54
N PRO A 146 50.63 -31.80 5.75
CA PRO A 146 49.73 -31.53 6.88
C PRO A 146 50.48 -31.30 8.23
N ALA A 147 49.77 -30.92 9.30
CA ALA A 147 50.18 -31.19 10.68
C ALA A 147 48.93 -31.34 11.59
N ALA A 148 48.96 -32.33 12.48
CA ALA A 148 47.87 -32.63 13.42
C ALA A 148 48.06 -31.93 14.78
N VAL A 149 46.99 -31.85 15.60
CA VAL A 149 46.96 -32.23 17.04
C VAL A 149 45.58 -31.97 17.69
N GLN A 150 44.94 -33.08 18.08
CA GLN A 150 44.13 -33.37 19.29
C GLN A 150 42.81 -32.65 19.69
N GLU A 151 41.85 -33.53 20.02
CA GLU A 151 40.66 -33.46 20.89
C GLU A 151 40.75 -32.58 22.17
N PRO A 152 39.61 -32.04 22.68
CA PRO A 152 38.69 -32.84 23.51
C PRO A 152 37.19 -32.75 23.19
N ALA A 153 36.43 -33.72 23.71
CA ALA A 153 35.01 -33.97 23.44
C ALA A 153 34.03 -32.93 24.07
N GLY A 154 32.86 -32.73 23.43
CA GLY A 154 31.87 -31.74 23.88
C GLY A 154 30.51 -31.68 23.16
N THR A 155 30.01 -32.78 22.59
CA THR A 155 28.57 -33.11 22.37
C THR A 155 27.55 -32.02 21.95
N THR A 156 27.23 -31.96 20.65
CA THR A 156 25.94 -31.57 19.98
C THR A 156 25.23 -30.23 20.33
N ALA A 157 24.52 -29.50 19.47
CA ALA A 157 24.34 -29.35 18.00
C ALA A 157 23.33 -28.15 17.82
N VAL A 158 22.93 -27.61 16.65
CA VAL A 158 22.99 -27.94 15.21
C VAL A 158 23.17 -26.63 14.39
N ALA A 159 24.02 -26.66 13.36
CA ALA A 159 24.07 -25.79 12.16
C ALA A 159 23.91 -24.25 12.30
N GLU A 160 25.05 -23.59 12.52
CA GLU A 160 25.40 -22.33 11.83
C GLU A 160 26.01 -22.66 10.45
N ALA A 161 25.81 -21.83 9.42
CA ALA A 161 26.53 -21.95 8.15
C ALA A 161 26.76 -20.57 7.50
N THR A 162 28.02 -20.13 7.49
CA THR A 162 28.44 -18.77 7.16
C THR A 162 29.46 -18.76 6.03
N ALA A 163 29.21 -17.95 4.98
CA ALA A 163 30.14 -17.34 4.00
C ALA A 163 31.22 -18.18 3.24
N SER A 164 31.25 -17.99 1.91
CA SER A 164 32.41 -17.88 0.98
C SER A 164 31.81 -17.76 -0.45
N ILE A 165 31.82 -16.62 -1.16
CA ILE A 165 32.93 -15.84 -1.72
C ILE A 165 33.93 -16.69 -2.51
N GLU A 166 33.67 -16.88 -3.80
CA GLU A 166 34.65 -17.29 -4.80
C GLU A 166 34.75 -16.20 -5.88
N SER A 167 35.98 -15.81 -6.23
CA SER A 167 36.27 -14.68 -7.12
C SER A 167 37.00 -15.17 -8.36
N VAL A 168 36.36 -15.08 -9.53
CA VAL A 168 36.95 -15.43 -10.82
C VAL A 168 36.81 -14.26 -11.80
N VAL A 169 37.92 -13.95 -12.47
CA VAL A 169 38.12 -12.75 -13.31
C VAL A 169 37.60 -13.00 -14.74
N PRO A 170 36.94 -12.02 -15.41
CA PRO A 170 36.26 -12.27 -16.67
C PRO A 170 37.19 -12.28 -17.90
N ALA A 171 36.92 -13.21 -18.82
CA ALA A 171 37.46 -13.16 -20.18
C ALA A 171 36.58 -12.27 -21.08
N VAL A 172 37.20 -11.30 -21.74
CA VAL A 172 36.52 -10.32 -22.59
C VAL A 172 36.10 -10.96 -23.91
N SER A 173 34.81 -10.94 -24.24
CA SER A 173 34.29 -11.42 -25.53
C SER A 173 33.24 -10.48 -26.12
N ALA A 174 33.49 -10.10 -27.37
CA ALA A 174 32.58 -9.55 -28.39
C ALA A 174 31.28 -8.86 -27.92
N VAL A 175 31.23 -7.53 -28.13
CA VAL A 175 30.00 -6.74 -28.03
C VAL A 175 29.05 -7.12 -29.17
N ALA A 176 28.16 -8.08 -28.91
CA ALA A 176 26.97 -8.27 -29.73
C ALA A 176 25.95 -7.20 -29.34
N GLU A 177 25.50 -6.41 -30.31
CA GLU A 177 24.54 -5.32 -30.12
C GLU A 177 23.13 -5.90 -29.91
N THR A 178 22.89 -6.44 -28.72
CA THR A 178 21.58 -6.96 -28.33
C THR A 178 20.61 -5.81 -28.14
N ASN A 179 19.52 -5.81 -28.91
CA ASN A 179 18.36 -4.97 -28.60
C ASN A 179 17.85 -5.33 -27.20
N GLU A 180 18.23 -4.54 -26.20
CA GLU A 180 17.59 -4.52 -24.89
C GLU A 180 16.16 -4.01 -25.08
N VAL A 181 15.24 -4.94 -25.35
CA VAL A 181 13.82 -4.71 -25.16
C VAL A 181 13.66 -4.26 -23.71
N GLU A 182 13.15 -3.04 -23.50
CA GLU A 182 12.91 -2.48 -22.17
C GLU A 182 11.88 -3.33 -21.40
N GLN A 183 12.35 -4.41 -20.78
CA GLN A 183 11.54 -5.23 -19.90
C GLN A 183 11.18 -4.37 -18.68
N GLY A 184 9.92 -4.01 -18.58
CA GLY A 184 9.39 -3.27 -17.44
C GLY A 184 9.69 -4.01 -16.12
N PRO A 185 9.74 -3.28 -14.99
CA PRO A 185 10.13 -3.85 -13.70
C PRO A 185 9.29 -5.08 -13.36
N SER A 186 9.95 -6.15 -12.95
CA SER A 186 9.27 -7.41 -12.63
C SER A 186 8.30 -7.25 -11.47
N LEU A 187 7.26 -8.08 -11.42
CA LEU A 187 6.29 -8.07 -10.32
C LEU A 187 6.96 -8.26 -8.95
N ALA A 188 8.05 -9.02 -8.89
CA ALA A 188 8.87 -9.20 -7.69
C ALA A 188 9.53 -7.87 -7.24
N GLU A 189 10.19 -7.14 -8.14
CA GLU A 189 10.76 -5.82 -7.82
C GLU A 189 9.71 -4.80 -7.38
N ILE A 190 8.51 -4.83 -7.99
CA ILE A 190 7.40 -3.96 -7.60
C ILE A 190 6.97 -4.29 -6.16
N GLN A 191 6.87 -5.57 -5.80
CA GLN A 191 6.54 -6.02 -4.44
C GLN A 191 7.63 -5.65 -3.43
N GLU A 192 8.89 -5.81 -3.78
CA GLU A 192 10.03 -5.45 -2.91
C GLU A 192 10.07 -3.93 -2.66
N LYS A 193 10.06 -3.11 -3.73
CA LYS A 193 10.03 -1.63 -3.64
C LYS A 193 8.85 -1.14 -2.80
N LEU A 194 7.67 -1.77 -2.96
CA LEU A 194 6.48 -1.40 -2.19
C LEU A 194 6.56 -1.85 -0.72
N THR A 195 7.14 -3.02 -0.45
CA THR A 195 7.41 -3.51 0.91
C THR A 195 8.42 -2.60 1.63
N GLN A 196 9.50 -2.20 0.95
CA GLN A 196 10.50 -1.27 1.48
C GLN A 196 9.87 0.10 1.77
N ALA A 197 9.04 0.63 0.87
CA ALA A 197 8.32 1.88 1.08
C ALA A 197 7.31 1.82 2.24
N LEU A 198 6.64 0.68 2.44
CA LEU A 198 5.80 0.45 3.63
C LEU A 198 6.65 0.35 4.90
N ASN A 199 7.81 -0.31 4.87
CA ASN A 199 8.72 -0.44 6.02
C ASN A 199 9.25 0.93 6.47
N ALA A 200 9.60 1.80 5.53
CA ALA A 200 10.03 3.17 5.82
C ALA A 200 8.91 4.07 6.36
N ARG A 201 7.67 3.91 5.87
CA ARG A 201 6.54 4.80 6.21
C ARG A 201 5.71 4.31 7.40
N TYR A 202 5.64 3.02 7.61
CA TYR A 202 4.82 2.31 8.60
C TYR A 202 5.67 1.17 9.20
N PRO A 203 6.68 1.48 10.04
CA PRO A 203 7.43 0.45 10.75
C PRO A 203 6.48 -0.36 11.63
N MET A 204 6.63 -1.70 11.65
CA MET A 204 5.78 -2.53 12.50
C MET A 204 6.07 -2.28 13.98
N PHE A 205 5.04 -2.33 14.82
CA PHE A 205 5.20 -2.16 16.26
C PHE A 205 5.98 -3.34 16.86
N THR A 206 6.84 -3.04 17.83
CA THR A 206 7.56 -4.05 18.62
C THR A 206 6.95 -4.17 20.02
N PRO A 207 6.93 -5.37 20.63
CA PRO A 207 6.55 -5.52 22.05
C PRO A 207 7.37 -4.57 22.94
N GLY A 208 6.70 -3.92 23.89
CA GLY A 208 7.27 -2.86 24.74
C GLY A 208 7.22 -1.44 24.12
N SER A 209 6.83 -1.27 22.85
CA SER A 209 6.67 0.07 22.27
C SER A 209 5.37 0.76 22.71
N ALA A 210 5.40 2.10 22.84
CA ALA A 210 4.20 2.90 23.06
C ALA A 210 3.39 3.00 21.77
N VAL A 211 2.12 2.58 21.80
CA VAL A 211 1.25 2.44 20.63
C VAL A 211 -0.08 3.17 20.82
N VAL A 212 -0.66 3.54 19.68
CA VAL A 212 -2.01 4.12 19.59
C VAL A 212 -2.79 3.29 18.59
N LEU A 213 -3.75 2.49 19.07
CA LEU A 213 -4.59 1.65 18.22
C LEU A 213 -5.94 2.35 17.97
N ARG A 214 -6.27 2.63 16.71
CA ARG A 214 -7.57 3.19 16.33
C ARG A 214 -8.46 2.09 15.75
N ARG A 215 -9.67 1.96 16.30
CA ARG A 215 -10.73 1.09 15.77
C ARG A 215 -11.54 1.79 14.69
N VAL A 216 -12.20 1.01 13.83
CA VAL A 216 -13.08 1.52 12.74
C VAL A 216 -14.27 2.35 13.24
N ASN A 217 -14.70 2.14 14.49
CA ASN A 217 -15.75 2.93 15.14
C ASN A 217 -15.23 4.27 15.74
N GLY A 218 -13.94 4.59 15.57
CA GLY A 218 -13.30 5.80 16.10
C GLY A 218 -12.79 5.69 17.53
N LEU A 219 -13.01 4.57 18.24
CA LEU A 219 -12.44 4.33 19.56
C LEU A 219 -10.91 4.21 19.46
N VAL A 220 -10.18 4.85 20.38
CA VAL A 220 -8.71 4.87 20.38
C VAL A 220 -8.18 4.31 21.69
N HIS A 221 -7.39 3.26 21.60
CA HIS A 221 -6.64 2.67 22.72
C HIS A 221 -5.22 3.24 22.71
N ARG A 222 -4.72 3.65 23.88
CA ARG A 222 -3.36 4.19 24.05
C ARG A 222 -2.68 3.41 25.16
N GLY A 223 -1.44 3.00 24.95
CA GLY A 223 -0.73 2.21 25.94
C GLY A 223 0.55 1.58 25.39
N THR A 224 1.04 0.56 26.06
CA THR A 224 2.25 -0.17 25.68
C THR A 224 1.88 -1.50 25.02
N LEU A 225 2.48 -1.83 23.87
CA LEU A 225 2.24 -3.11 23.20
C LEU A 225 2.77 -4.27 24.06
N VAL A 226 1.89 -5.19 24.46
CA VAL A 226 2.27 -6.38 25.24
C VAL A 226 2.62 -7.53 24.29
N ALA A 227 1.71 -7.85 23.39
CA ALA A 227 1.84 -8.97 22.47
C ALA A 227 1.14 -8.71 21.13
N LEU A 228 1.70 -9.28 20.07
CA LEU A 228 1.08 -9.41 18.75
C LEU A 228 0.64 -10.86 18.59
N GLY A 229 -0.66 -11.12 18.69
CA GLY A 229 -1.25 -12.43 18.40
C GLY A 229 -1.50 -12.64 16.90
N PRO A 230 -1.98 -13.83 16.50
CA PRO A 230 -2.31 -14.13 15.11
C PRO A 230 -3.57 -13.41 14.61
N GLU A 231 -4.53 -13.13 15.50
CA GLU A 231 -5.82 -12.51 15.15
C GLU A 231 -6.12 -11.22 15.93
N SER A 232 -5.33 -10.95 16.97
CA SER A 232 -5.51 -9.84 17.92
C SER A 232 -4.18 -9.23 18.36
N VAL A 233 -4.26 -8.03 18.92
CA VAL A 233 -3.15 -7.32 19.55
C VAL A 233 -3.53 -6.92 20.97
N THR A 234 -2.62 -7.15 21.92
CA THR A 234 -2.82 -6.83 23.34
C THR A 234 -2.01 -5.59 23.70
N VAL A 235 -2.68 -4.60 24.28
CA VAL A 235 -2.08 -3.33 24.72
C VAL A 235 -2.36 -3.11 26.20
N HIS A 236 -1.32 -2.82 26.97
CA HIS A 236 -1.43 -2.44 28.37
C HIS A 236 -1.83 -0.97 28.45
N THR A 237 -3.04 -0.71 28.94
CA THR A 237 -3.60 0.63 29.15
C THR A 237 -3.65 0.95 30.65
N GLU A 238 -3.98 2.20 31.02
CA GLU A 238 -4.19 2.59 32.42
C GLU A 238 -5.35 1.82 33.09
N GLU A 239 -6.30 1.30 32.31
CA GLU A 239 -7.43 0.48 32.77
C GLU A 239 -7.10 -1.03 32.83
N GLY A 240 -5.89 -1.43 32.41
CA GLY A 240 -5.44 -2.82 32.29
C GLY A 240 -5.15 -3.26 30.85
N ASP A 241 -4.98 -4.57 30.66
CA ASP A 241 -4.69 -5.16 29.36
C ASP A 241 -5.95 -5.22 28.48
N VAL A 242 -5.88 -4.58 27.31
CA VAL A 242 -6.96 -4.56 26.32
C VAL A 242 -6.53 -5.35 25.09
N GLU A 243 -7.23 -6.45 24.83
CA GLU A 243 -7.12 -7.21 23.59
C GLU A 243 -8.01 -6.58 22.49
N VAL A 244 -7.45 -6.42 21.29
CA VAL A 244 -8.14 -5.83 20.13
C VAL A 244 -7.93 -6.71 18.90
N ALA A 245 -9.01 -7.28 18.36
CA ALA A 245 -8.97 -8.05 17.12
C ALA A 245 -8.58 -7.17 15.90
N TYR A 246 -7.87 -7.74 14.93
CA TYR A 246 -7.38 -6.99 13.76
C TYR A 246 -8.47 -6.55 12.78
N ASP A 247 -9.66 -7.15 12.83
CA ASP A 247 -10.81 -6.81 11.98
C ASP A 247 -11.50 -5.50 12.40
N VAL A 248 -11.52 -5.19 13.71
CA VAL A 248 -12.06 -3.93 14.25
C VAL A 248 -11.07 -2.77 14.20
N LEU A 249 -9.82 -2.98 13.82
CA LEU A 249 -8.81 -1.92 13.65
C LEU A 249 -8.95 -1.18 12.31
N ASP A 250 -8.61 0.10 12.31
CA ASP A 250 -8.55 0.87 11.07
C ASP A 250 -7.37 0.44 10.18
N ARG A 251 -7.45 0.77 8.89
CA ARG A 251 -6.47 0.36 7.89
C ARG A 251 -5.04 0.80 8.21
N GLN A 252 -4.86 1.94 8.88
CA GLN A 252 -3.53 2.47 9.20
C GLN A 252 -2.93 1.72 10.38
N THR A 253 -3.68 1.57 11.48
CA THR A 253 -3.28 0.78 12.64
C THR A 253 -2.98 -0.65 12.23
N ARG A 254 -3.84 -1.26 11.41
CA ARG A 254 -3.66 -2.64 10.96
C ARG A 254 -2.38 -2.86 10.15
N MET A 255 -1.92 -1.89 9.36
CA MET A 255 -0.62 -1.99 8.67
C MET A 255 0.59 -1.99 9.62
N LEU A 256 0.43 -1.51 10.86
CA LEU A 256 1.49 -1.42 11.87
C LEU A 256 1.58 -2.67 12.76
N CYS A 257 0.51 -3.46 12.87
CA CYS A 257 0.46 -4.66 13.73
C CYS A 257 0.22 -5.99 13.00
N ASP A 258 -0.51 -6.01 11.87
CA ASP A 258 -0.89 -7.23 11.16
C ASP A 258 0.00 -7.45 9.92
N ALA A 259 1.00 -8.32 10.05
CA ALA A 259 1.94 -8.67 8.98
C ALA A 259 1.25 -9.38 7.79
N ALA A 260 0.19 -10.16 8.04
CA ALA A 260 -0.54 -10.87 6.98
C ALA A 260 -1.39 -9.90 6.14
N PHE A 261 -2.03 -8.91 6.78
CA PHE A 261 -2.70 -7.82 6.09
C PHE A 261 -1.73 -6.97 5.28
N ARG A 262 -0.52 -6.71 5.81
CA ARG A 262 0.56 -6.01 5.09
C ARG A 262 0.96 -6.73 3.81
N GLN A 263 1.15 -8.06 3.85
CA GLN A 263 1.43 -8.87 2.66
C GLN A 263 0.29 -8.82 1.63
N LYS A 264 -0.97 -9.01 2.06
CA LYS A 264 -2.15 -8.91 1.19
C LYS A 264 -2.29 -7.51 0.55
N TYR A 265 -1.94 -6.45 1.28
CA TYR A 265 -1.89 -5.09 0.75
C TYR A 265 -0.82 -4.94 -0.34
N VAL A 266 0.38 -5.52 -0.14
CA VAL A 266 1.47 -5.51 -1.13
C VAL A 266 1.05 -6.24 -2.40
N GLU A 267 0.50 -7.45 -2.27
CA GLU A 267 0.03 -8.27 -3.39
C GLU A 267 -1.07 -7.55 -4.20
N HIS A 268 -2.08 -7.02 -3.52
CA HIS A 268 -3.16 -6.26 -4.16
C HIS A 268 -2.62 -5.01 -4.89
N ARG A 269 -1.69 -4.27 -4.27
CA ARG A 269 -1.10 -3.08 -4.89
C ARG A 269 -0.16 -3.39 -6.04
N SER A 270 0.63 -4.46 -5.98
CA SER A 270 1.52 -4.85 -7.08
C SER A 270 0.70 -5.28 -8.30
N LYS A 271 -0.38 -6.04 -8.09
CA LYS A 271 -1.34 -6.41 -9.16
C LYS A 271 -2.00 -5.19 -9.82
N GLN A 272 -2.23 -4.10 -9.07
CA GLN A 272 -2.75 -2.84 -9.63
C GLN A 272 -1.68 -1.95 -10.29
N ALA A 273 -0.39 -2.21 -10.06
CA ALA A 273 0.71 -1.40 -10.59
C ALA A 273 1.24 -1.92 -11.94
N VAL A 274 1.02 -3.20 -12.25
CA VAL A 274 1.31 -3.76 -13.57
C VAL A 274 0.22 -3.25 -14.54
N PRO A 275 0.56 -2.50 -15.61
CA PRO A 275 -0.43 -2.12 -16.61
C PRO A 275 -0.96 -3.38 -17.29
N SER A 276 -2.29 -3.49 -17.41
CA SER A 276 -2.94 -4.61 -18.10
C SER A 276 -2.54 -4.62 -19.57
N ALA A 277 -1.74 -5.63 -19.95
CA ALA A 277 -1.23 -5.78 -21.32
C ALA A 277 -2.33 -5.96 -22.38
N GLU A 278 -3.56 -6.28 -21.96
CA GLU A 278 -4.76 -6.48 -22.81
C GLU A 278 -5.35 -5.17 -23.38
N THR A 279 -4.65 -4.03 -23.28
CA THR A 279 -5.19 -2.71 -23.66
C THR A 279 -4.43 -2.01 -24.82
N PHE A 280 -3.60 -2.75 -25.55
CA PHE A 280 -2.80 -2.28 -26.69
C PHE A 280 -3.06 -3.10 -27.95
#